data_AF-A0A9E3CFY2-F1
#
_entry.id   AF-A0A9E3CFY2-F1
#
_cell.length_a   1.000
_cell.length_b   1.000
_cell.length_c   1.000
_cell.angle_alpha   90.00
_cell.angle_beta   90.00
_cell.angle_gamma   90.00
#
_symmetry.space_group_name_H-M   'P 1'
#
loop_
_entity.id
_entity.type
_entity.pdbx_description
1 polymer ?
#
loop_
_entity_poly.entity_id
_entity_poly.type
_entity_poly.pdbx_seq_one_letter_code
_entity_poly.pdbx_strand_id
1 'polypeptide(L)'
;MTVKGLTPRQAELLAEIRAHGFDVGEWFRPMDVGGRSGSDHSRVLTELVDKGELESRWRAGPGAKFARGSKVYRLPCQLRDQG
;
A
#
# COMPACT_ATOMS: atom_id res chain seq x y z
N MET A 1 -9.68 -15.51 9.47
CA MET A 1 -9.11 -15.09 10.77
C MET A 1 -8.76 -13.61 10.68
N THR A 2 -9.25 -12.78 11.58
CA THR A 2 -8.95 -11.34 11.66
C THR A 2 -7.44 -11.19 11.77
N VAL A 3 -6.82 -10.45 10.85
CA VAL A 3 -5.39 -10.08 10.89
C VAL A 3 -5.08 -9.43 12.24
N LYS A 4 -4.64 -10.24 13.20
CA LYS A 4 -4.35 -9.85 14.59
C LYS A 4 -3.20 -8.84 14.55
N GLY A 5 -3.51 -7.56 14.76
CA GLY A 5 -2.52 -6.50 14.88
C GLY A 5 -2.60 -5.39 13.85
N LEU A 6 -3.65 -5.34 13.01
CA LEU A 6 -3.98 -4.13 12.27
C LEU A 6 -4.77 -3.16 13.13
N THR A 7 -4.40 -1.88 13.10
CA THR A 7 -5.24 -0.82 13.65
C THR A 7 -6.50 -0.66 12.80
N PRO A 8 -7.60 -0.07 13.33
CA PRO A 8 -8.81 0.17 12.56
C PRO A 8 -8.52 0.91 11.24
N ARG A 9 -7.63 1.91 11.30
CA ARG A 9 -7.20 2.67 10.11
C ARG A 9 -6.46 1.83 9.07
N GLN A 10 -5.65 0.88 9.51
CA GLN A 10 -4.92 -0.04 8.62
C GLN A 10 -5.89 -1.01 7.94
N ALA A 11 -6.87 -1.53 8.67
CA ALA A 11 -7.89 -2.41 8.12
C ALA A 11 -8.81 -1.68 7.13
N GLU A 12 -9.22 -0.45 7.44
CA GLU A 12 -10.02 0.38 6.51
C GLU A 12 -9.25 0.66 5.23
N LEU A 13 -8.01 1.12 5.31
CA LEU A 13 -7.21 1.40 4.11
C LEU A 13 -6.99 0.15 3.27
N LEU A 14 -6.74 -1.00 3.89
CA LEU A 14 -6.61 -2.27 3.16
C LEU A 14 -7.92 -2.67 2.47
N ALA A 15 -9.06 -2.43 3.11
CA ALA A 15 -10.37 -2.63 2.50
C ALA A 15 -10.62 -1.65 1.34
N GLU A 16 -10.24 -0.38 1.46
CA GLU A 16 -10.32 0.63 0.40
C GLU A 16 -9.46 0.23 -0.81
N ILE A 17 -8.22 -0.22 -0.59
CA ILE A 17 -7.33 -0.71 -1.65
C ILE A 17 -7.98 -1.90 -2.40
N ARG A 18 -8.56 -2.85 -1.66
CA ARG A 18 -9.25 -4.00 -2.25
C ARG A 18 -10.53 -3.60 -2.99
N ALA A 19 -11.27 -2.62 -2.46
CA ALA A 19 -12.50 -2.11 -3.06
C ALA A 19 -12.24 -1.28 -4.32
N HIS A 20 -11.07 -0.61 -4.40
CA HIS A 20 -10.65 0.11 -5.60
C HIS A 20 -10.41 -0.80 -6.82
N GLY A 21 -10.33 -2.11 -6.61
CA GLY A 21 -10.16 -3.08 -7.69
C GLY A 21 -8.72 -3.25 -8.16
N PHE A 22 -7.73 -2.88 -7.36
CA PHE A 22 -6.34 -3.20 -7.66
C PHE A 22 -6.13 -4.72 -7.63
N ASP A 23 -5.66 -5.26 -8.76
CA ASP A 23 -5.33 -6.67 -8.85
C ASP A 23 -4.16 -7.04 -7.94
N VAL A 24 -4.13 -8.30 -7.52
CA VAL A 24 -3.01 -8.84 -6.75
C VAL A 24 -1.73 -8.74 -7.60
N GLY A 25 -0.71 -8.06 -7.07
CA GLY A 25 0.53 -7.79 -7.79
C GLY A 25 0.57 -6.44 -8.54
N GLU A 26 -0.55 -5.72 -8.63
CA GLU A 26 -0.64 -4.43 -9.31
C GLU A 26 -0.04 -3.28 -8.47
N TRP A 27 0.83 -2.49 -9.10
CA TRP A 27 1.47 -1.35 -8.43
C TRP A 27 0.60 -0.10 -8.52
N PHE A 28 0.22 0.43 -7.37
CA PHE A 28 -0.55 1.67 -7.21
C PHE A 28 0.22 2.74 -6.45
N ARG A 29 -0.15 4.01 -6.61
CA ARG A 29 0.37 5.11 -5.79
C ARG A 29 -0.58 5.39 -4.63
N PRO A 30 -0.09 5.96 -3.52
CA PRO A 30 -0.95 6.41 -2.43
C PRO A 30 -2.09 7.33 -2.88
N MET A 31 -1.88 8.13 -3.93
CA MET A 31 -2.91 9.04 -4.45
C MET A 31 -4.01 8.30 -5.21
N ASP A 32 -3.73 7.12 -5.79
CA ASP A 32 -4.72 6.35 -6.55
C ASP A 32 -5.77 5.69 -5.63
N VAL A 33 -5.42 5.43 -4.36
CA VAL A 33 -6.31 4.90 -3.30
C VAL A 33 -6.96 6.00 -2.45
N GLY A 34 -6.98 7.25 -2.94
CA GLY A 34 -7.59 8.37 -2.23
C GLY A 34 -6.67 9.12 -1.24
N GLY A 35 -5.35 8.96 -1.35
CA GLY A 35 -4.37 9.79 -0.65
C GLY A 35 -4.45 11.25 -1.05
N ARG A 36 -5.34 12.04 -0.43
CA ARG A 36 -5.29 13.50 -0.49
C ARG A 36 -4.13 14.00 0.36
N SER A 37 -3.51 15.10 -0.10
CA SER A 37 -2.43 15.78 0.61
C SER A 37 -2.87 16.13 2.04
N GLY A 38 -2.21 15.55 3.04
CA GLY A 38 -2.51 15.76 4.47
C GLY A 38 -3.09 14.54 5.20
N SER A 39 -3.45 13.44 4.51
CA SER A 39 -3.82 12.19 5.18
C SER A 39 -2.59 11.33 5.47
N ASP A 40 -2.47 10.80 6.69
CA ASP A 40 -1.42 9.87 7.14
C ASP A 40 -1.32 8.54 6.35
N HIS A 41 -1.94 8.43 5.18
CA HIS A 41 -1.92 7.26 4.31
C HIS A 41 -0.51 6.77 4.00
N SER A 42 0.46 7.66 3.78
CA SER A 42 1.86 7.24 3.53
C SER A 42 2.48 6.51 4.72
N ARG A 43 2.11 6.90 5.95
CA ARG A 43 2.55 6.24 7.17
C ARG A 43 1.87 4.89 7.31
N VAL A 44 0.54 4.84 7.17
CA VAL A 44 -0.26 3.60 7.27
C VAL A 44 0.19 2.57 6.23
N LEU A 45 0.42 2.98 4.98
CA LEU A 45 0.95 2.11 3.92
C LEU A 45 2.34 1.57 4.28
N THR A 46 3.20 2.39 4.89
CA THR A 46 4.53 1.93 5.32
C THR A 46 4.44 0.94 6.47
N GLU A 47 3.52 1.14 7.43
CA GLU A 47 3.26 0.17 8.50
C GLU A 47 2.66 -1.15 7.97
N LEU A 48 1.78 -1.08 6.96
CA LEU A 48 1.26 -2.28 6.28
C LEU A 48 2.37 -3.05 5.56
N VAL A 49 3.35 -2.34 4.98
CA VAL A 49 4.53 -2.97 4.37
C VAL A 49 5.42 -3.63 5.43
N ASP A 50 5.66 -2.96 6.55
CA ASP A 50 6.43 -3.51 7.67
C ASP A 50 5.80 -4.78 8.24
N LYS A 51 4.46 -4.84 8.25
CA LYS A 51 3.68 -6.02 8.64
C LYS A 51 3.61 -7.12 7.56
N GLY A 52 4.12 -6.87 6.36
CA GLY A 52 4.09 -7.83 5.25
C GLY A 52 2.76 -7.93 4.51
N GLU A 53 1.82 -7.02 4.77
CA GLU A 53 0.50 -7.00 4.11
C GLU A 53 0.56 -6.26 2.75
N LEU A 54 1.57 -5.43 2.54
CA LEU A 54 1.84 -4.72 1.29
C LEU A 54 3.31 -4.83 0.90
N GLU A 55 3.60 -4.75 -0.39
CA GLU A 55 4.95 -4.52 -0.87
C GLU A 55 5.11 -3.05 -1.27
N SER A 56 6.31 -2.49 -1.10
CA SER A 56 6.61 -1.15 -1.58
C SER A 56 7.88 -1.10 -2.39
N ARG A 57 7.90 -0.21 -3.40
CA ARG A 57 9.07 0.04 -4.22
C ARG A 57 9.17 1.52 -4.53
N TRP A 58 10.41 2.01 -4.60
CA TRP A 58 10.69 3.35 -5.12
C TRP A 58 10.76 3.29 -6.64
N ARG A 59 9.93 4.09 -7.33
CA ARG A 59 10.11 4.31 -8.78
C ARG A 59 11.38 5.14 -8.98
N ALA A 60 12.44 4.54 -9.49
CA ALA A 60 13.55 5.28 -10.09
C ALA A 60 13.10 5.74 -11.49
N GLY A 61 12.69 7.01 -11.61
CA GLY A 61 12.42 7.58 -12.93
C GLY A 61 13.74 7.80 -13.69
N PRO A 62 13.79 7.57 -15.02
CA PRO A 62 14.95 7.94 -15.81
C PRO A 62 15.14 9.46 -15.73
N GLY A 63 16.21 9.90 -15.06
CA GLY A 63 16.59 11.33 -14.96
C GLY A 63 16.33 12.02 -13.61
N ALA A 64 15.77 11.34 -12.61
CA ALA A 64 15.48 11.96 -11.31
C ALA A 64 16.72 12.03 -10.40
N LYS A 65 17.69 12.90 -10.71
CA LYS A 65 18.80 13.22 -9.78
C LYS A 65 18.33 13.99 -8.53
N PHE A 66 17.12 14.57 -8.55
CA PHE A 66 16.63 15.44 -7.47
C PHE A 66 15.15 15.26 -7.09
N ALA A 67 14.38 14.47 -7.84
CA ALA A 67 13.02 14.13 -7.45
C ALA A 67 13.07 12.79 -6.70
N ARG A 68 12.83 12.82 -5.37
CA ARG A 68 12.51 11.62 -4.60
C ARG A 68 11.42 10.88 -5.36
N GLY A 69 11.77 9.76 -6.00
CA GLY A 69 10.84 8.98 -6.80
C GLY A 69 9.56 8.71 -6.01
N SER A 70 8.40 8.73 -6.66
CA SER A 70 7.15 8.41 -5.96
C SER A 70 7.20 6.95 -5.49
N LYS A 71 6.95 6.72 -4.20
CA LYS A 71 6.85 5.38 -3.64
C LYS A 71 5.54 4.75 -4.11
N VAL A 72 5.63 3.57 -4.71
CA VAL A 72 4.49 2.76 -5.15
C VAL A 72 4.35 1.56 -4.24
N TYR A 73 3.13 1.05 -4.17
CA TYR A 73 2.73 -0.06 -3.30
C TYR A 73 1.96 -1.09 -4.13
N ARG A 74 1.95 -2.34 -3.68
CA ARG A 74 1.10 -3.37 -4.27
C ARG A 74 0.62 -4.35 -3.22
N LEU A 75 -0.50 -5.00 -3.51
CA LEU A 75 -0.93 -6.18 -2.76
C LEU A 75 0.01 -7.35 -3.12
N PRO A 76 0.67 -8.01 -2.15
CA PRO A 76 1.51 -9.16 -2.41
C PRO A 76 0.66 -10.31 -2.96
N CYS A 77 1.29 -11.14 -3.79
CA CYS A 77 0.66 -12.35 -4.35
C CYS A 77 0.19 -13.35 -3.29
N GLN A 78 0.61 -13.16 -2.04
CA GLN A 78 0.10 -13.94 -0.91
C GLN A 78 -1.35 -13.56 -0.60
N LEU A 79 -2.25 -14.19 -1.34
CA LEU A 79 -3.44 -14.75 -0.73
C LEU A 79 -2.94 -15.63 0.42
N ARG A 80 -2.89 -15.09 1.64
CA ARG A 80 -2.87 -15.93 2.84
C ARG A 80 -4.23 -16.63 2.89
N ASP A 81 -4.34 -17.68 2.10
CA ASP A 81 -5.23 -18.80 2.33
C ASP A 81 -4.89 -19.29 3.74
N GLN A 82 -5.79 -19.01 4.68
CA GLN A 82 -5.74 -19.56 6.03
C GLN A 82 -6.90 -20.53 6.12
N GLY A 83 -6.60 -21.80 5.86
CA GLY A 83 -7.36 -22.93 6.38
C GLY A 83 -7.34 -22.97 7.91
#